data_AF-A0AAP2E2A4-F1
#
_entry.id   AF-A0AAP2E2A4-F1
#
_cell.length_a   1.000
_cell.length_b   1.000
_cell.length_c   1.000
_cell.angle_alpha   90.00
_cell.angle_beta   90.00
_cell.angle_gamma   90.00
#
_symmetry.space_group_name_H-M   'P 1'
#
loop_
_entity.id
_entity.type
_entity.pdbx_description
1 polymer ?
#
loop_
_entity_poly.entity_id
_entity_poly.type
_entity_poly.pdbx_seq_one_letter_code
_entity_poly.pdbx_strand_id
1 'polypeptide(L)'
;MGMDWLVVKNFGRVKYFNISYIIMIGVPLLATIYQSLQNSWIKQHVDFDFPSGFKWMYTASISYATGIALYQFFCPKEIKRFDTSDEYVNVYQDLYERAYPDKKYNIVQSNIADSQEDTMNKIHHLNNVLKNVSLGVEERKIVQMEYDDLLNMIYPGCVQRFLFKDFEIKSKKNKAALWLSAAFYFGGTAILLKLIFCRAVLVFEI
;
A
#
# COMPACT_ATOMS: atom_id res chain seq x y z
N MET A 1 1.17 4.45 -14.27
CA MET A 1 1.12 4.24 -12.81
C MET A 1 -0.34 4.21 -12.38
N GLY A 2 -0.81 3.08 -11.83
CA GLY A 2 -2.16 2.97 -11.29
C GLY A 2 -2.19 3.31 -9.80
N MET A 3 -3.35 3.68 -9.26
CA MET A 3 -3.54 3.85 -7.82
C MET A 3 -3.27 2.52 -7.09
N ASP A 4 -2.49 2.57 -6.01
CA ASP A 4 -2.22 1.45 -5.11
C ASP A 4 -2.20 1.91 -3.64
N TRP A 5 -2.18 0.94 -2.72
CA TRP A 5 -2.18 1.23 -1.30
C TRP A 5 -0.93 1.94 -0.80
N LEU A 6 0.19 1.87 -1.52
CA LEU A 6 1.42 2.60 -1.17
C LEU A 6 1.26 4.09 -1.45
N VAL A 7 0.64 4.45 -2.57
CA VAL A 7 0.29 5.85 -2.88
C VAL A 7 -0.62 6.40 -1.78
N VAL A 8 -1.65 5.65 -1.38
CA VAL A 8 -2.57 6.06 -0.29
C VAL A 8 -1.84 6.18 1.05
N LYS A 9 -0.92 5.25 1.36
CA LYS A 9 -0.06 5.29 2.57
C LYS A 9 0.80 6.54 2.58
N ASN A 10 1.47 6.84 1.47
CA ASN A 10 2.36 8.00 1.35
C ASN A 10 1.58 9.31 1.42
N PHE A 11 0.38 9.35 0.83
CA PHE A 11 -0.51 10.49 0.97
C PHE A 11 -0.91 10.68 2.42
N GLY A 12 -1.36 9.63 3.12
CA GLY A 12 -1.74 9.68 4.54
C GLY A 12 -0.60 10.05 5.52
N ARG A 13 0.67 10.06 5.08
CA ARG A 13 1.83 10.47 5.89
C ARG A 13 2.07 11.99 5.91
N VAL A 14 1.36 12.78 5.09
CA VAL A 14 1.57 14.23 5.04
C VAL A 14 1.16 14.89 6.36
N LYS A 15 2.00 15.74 6.95
CA LYS A 15 1.81 16.28 8.33
C LYS A 15 0.46 16.97 8.63
N TYR A 16 -0.31 17.37 7.60
CA TYR A 16 -1.66 17.93 7.75
C TYR A 16 -2.65 16.96 8.43
N PHE A 17 -2.38 15.65 8.43
CA PHE A 17 -3.25 14.64 9.08
C PHE A 17 -3.26 14.71 10.61
N ASN A 18 -2.18 15.14 11.25
CA ASN A 18 -2.20 15.30 12.72
C ASN A 18 -3.06 16.50 13.15
N ILE A 19 -3.18 17.48 12.27
CA ILE A 19 -4.01 18.68 12.50
C ILE A 19 -5.50 18.33 12.38
N SER A 20 -5.88 17.34 11.59
CA SER A 20 -7.30 16.96 11.43
C SER A 20 -7.94 16.47 12.72
N TYR A 21 -7.20 15.76 13.58
CA TYR A 21 -7.70 15.35 14.91
C TYR A 21 -7.97 16.53 15.84
N ILE A 22 -7.08 17.53 15.82
CA ILE A 22 -7.24 18.76 16.60
C ILE A 22 -8.46 19.54 16.09
N ILE A 23 -8.64 19.64 14.77
CA ILE A 23 -9.80 20.32 14.17
C ILE A 23 -11.11 19.58 14.48
N MET A 24 -11.11 18.24 14.42
CA MET A 24 -12.29 17.41 14.71
C MET A 24 -12.83 17.60 16.13
N ILE A 25 -11.96 17.83 17.11
CA ILE A 25 -12.36 18.08 18.49
C ILE A 25 -12.59 19.57 18.73
N GLY A 26 -11.68 20.41 18.21
CA GLY A 26 -11.67 21.85 18.45
C GLY A 26 -12.83 22.60 17.81
N VAL A 27 -13.23 22.27 16.57
CA VAL A 27 -14.32 22.99 15.89
C VAL A 27 -15.67 22.77 16.57
N PRO A 28 -16.08 21.54 16.94
CA PRO A 28 -17.29 21.34 17.74
C PRO A 28 -17.27 22.09 19.07
N LEU A 29 -16.16 22.06 19.81
CA LEU A 29 -16.02 22.79 21.07
C LEU A 29 -16.15 24.31 20.87
N LEU A 30 -15.49 24.86 19.84
CA LEU A 30 -15.62 26.27 19.47
C LEU A 30 -17.06 26.63 19.09
N ALA A 31 -17.75 25.75 18.37
CA ALA A 31 -19.16 25.95 18.02
C ALA A 31 -20.05 25.98 19.27
N THR A 32 -19.80 25.11 20.27
CA THR A 32 -20.54 25.12 21.54
C THR A 32 -20.30 26.41 22.33
N ILE A 33 -19.05 26.86 22.44
CA ILE A 33 -18.69 28.12 23.11
C ILE A 33 -19.34 29.30 22.38
N TYR A 34 -19.25 29.32 21.05
CA TYR A 34 -19.87 30.33 20.20
C TYR A 34 -21.38 30.44 20.44
N GLN A 35 -22.08 29.30 20.44
CA GLN A 35 -23.52 29.24 20.69
C GLN A 35 -23.88 29.71 22.11
N SER A 36 -23.06 29.36 23.11
CA SER A 36 -23.25 29.80 24.50
C SER A 36 -23.10 31.32 24.64
N LEU A 37 -22.09 31.92 23.98
CA LEU A 37 -21.87 33.37 23.97
C LEU A 37 -22.99 34.12 23.24
N GLN A 38 -23.45 33.60 22.10
CA GLN A 38 -24.55 34.17 21.34
C GLN A 38 -25.85 34.20 22.17
N ASN A 39 -26.12 33.12 22.92
CA ASN A 39 -27.29 33.01 23.78
C ASN A 39 -27.20 33.86 25.05
N SER A 40 -25.99 34.19 25.53
CA SER A 40 -25.80 34.86 26.83
C SER A 40 -25.64 36.38 26.73
N TRP A 41 -25.14 36.93 25.61
CA TRP A 41 -24.76 38.35 25.53
C TRP A 41 -25.12 39.07 24.22
N ILE A 42 -25.17 38.37 23.08
CA ILE A 42 -25.12 39.01 21.74
C ILE A 42 -26.48 39.08 21.03
N LYS A 43 -27.46 38.24 21.41
CA LYS A 43 -28.79 38.18 20.77
C LYS A 43 -29.58 39.49 20.75
N GLN A 44 -29.24 40.47 21.58
CA GLN A 44 -29.92 41.76 21.57
C GLN A 44 -29.44 42.74 20.48
N HIS A 45 -28.29 42.51 19.82
CA HIS A 45 -27.70 43.54 18.96
C HIS A 45 -27.21 43.08 17.57
N VAL A 46 -26.79 41.82 17.37
CA VAL A 46 -26.36 41.33 16.04
C VAL A 46 -26.55 39.81 15.93
N ASP A 47 -27.23 39.33 14.89
CA ASP A 47 -27.16 37.91 14.50
C ASP A 47 -25.89 37.68 13.69
N PHE A 48 -24.99 36.82 14.19
CA PHE A 48 -23.81 36.38 13.47
C PHE A 48 -23.81 34.86 13.38
N ASP A 49 -23.45 34.32 12.22
CA ASP A 49 -23.34 32.88 11.98
C ASP A 49 -21.94 32.37 12.32
N PHE A 50 -21.85 31.11 12.78
CA PHE A 50 -20.55 30.47 12.97
C PHE A 50 -19.75 30.44 11.66
N PRO A 51 -18.47 30.89 11.64
CA PRO A 51 -17.77 31.15 10.39
C PRO A 51 -17.69 29.91 9.49
N SER A 52 -18.08 30.08 8.22
CA SER A 52 -18.15 28.99 7.24
C SER A 52 -16.79 28.30 7.00
N GLY A 53 -15.68 29.04 7.12
CA GLY A 53 -14.33 28.48 7.03
C GLY A 53 -14.06 27.35 8.02
N PHE A 54 -14.50 27.50 9.28
CA PHE A 54 -14.38 26.43 10.29
C PHE A 54 -15.24 25.21 9.95
N LYS A 55 -16.45 25.42 9.39
CA LYS A 55 -17.32 24.33 8.92
C LYS A 55 -16.62 23.52 7.82
N TRP A 56 -16.01 24.18 6.84
CA TRP A 56 -15.26 23.52 5.77
C TRP A 56 -14.00 22.82 6.27
N MET A 57 -13.26 23.42 7.20
CA MET A 57 -12.11 22.76 7.86
C MET A 57 -12.53 21.48 8.59
N TYR A 58 -13.67 21.52 9.28
CA TYR A 58 -14.24 20.35 9.95
C TYR A 58 -14.64 19.26 8.95
N THR A 59 -15.33 19.62 7.86
CA THR A 59 -15.67 18.67 6.78
C THR A 59 -14.43 18.04 6.16
N ALA A 60 -13.39 18.83 5.88
CA ALA A 60 -12.11 18.30 5.39
C ALA A 60 -11.49 17.31 6.39
N SER A 61 -11.57 17.60 7.68
CA SER A 61 -11.04 16.75 8.74
C SER A 61 -11.80 15.42 8.87
N ILE A 62 -13.14 15.44 8.79
CA ILE A 62 -13.96 14.21 8.72
C ILE A 62 -13.61 13.39 7.49
N SER A 63 -13.44 14.05 6.34
CA SER A 63 -13.07 13.40 5.08
C SER A 63 -11.76 12.63 5.26
N TYR A 64 -10.74 13.29 5.81
CA TYR A 64 -9.46 12.65 6.12
C TYR A 64 -9.56 11.52 7.13
N ALA A 65 -10.31 11.70 8.22
CA ALA A 65 -10.50 10.65 9.22
C ALA A 65 -11.17 9.40 8.62
N THR A 66 -12.15 9.60 7.74
CA THR A 66 -12.79 8.51 7.00
C THR A 66 -11.80 7.82 6.06
N GLY A 67 -10.99 8.59 5.33
CA GLY A 67 -9.93 8.06 4.47
C GLY A 67 -8.91 7.20 5.24
N ILE A 68 -8.49 7.66 6.43
CA ILE A 68 -7.62 6.94 7.35
C ILE A 68 -8.29 5.67 7.86
N ALA A 69 -9.56 5.74 8.28
CA ALA A 69 -10.28 4.58 8.77
C ALA A 69 -10.36 3.50 7.69
N LEU A 70 -10.72 3.87 6.45
CA LEU A 70 -10.75 2.94 5.32
C LEU A 70 -9.37 2.31 5.06
N TYR A 71 -8.31 3.11 5.09
CA TYR A 71 -6.95 2.59 4.99
C TYR A 71 -6.64 1.60 6.12
N GLN A 72 -6.98 1.94 7.37
CA GLN A 72 -6.71 1.07 8.52
C GLN A 72 -7.57 -0.21 8.55
N PHE A 73 -8.76 -0.23 7.97
CA PHE A 73 -9.57 -1.44 7.94
C PHE A 73 -9.26 -2.33 6.73
N PHE A 74 -9.00 -1.76 5.55
CA PHE A 74 -8.95 -2.52 4.30
C PHE A 74 -7.55 -2.69 3.69
N CYS A 75 -6.57 -1.88 4.08
CA CYS A 75 -5.21 -2.02 3.56
C CYS A 75 -4.57 -3.33 4.07
N PRO A 76 -3.97 -4.16 3.18
CA PRO A 76 -3.29 -5.39 3.58
C PRO A 76 -2.15 -5.13 4.58
N LYS A 77 -1.95 -6.08 5.50
CA LYS A 77 -0.98 -5.95 6.59
C LYS A 77 0.45 -5.78 6.07
N GLU A 78 0.77 -6.45 4.96
CA GLU A 78 2.06 -6.38 4.29
C GLU A 78 2.36 -4.95 3.83
N ILE A 79 1.40 -4.29 3.19
CA ILE A 79 1.57 -2.91 2.71
C ILE A 79 1.65 -1.90 3.86
N LYS A 80 0.96 -2.17 4.96
CA LYS A 80 1.11 -1.34 6.17
C LYS A 80 2.49 -1.48 6.78
N ARG A 81 3.00 -2.71 6.86
CA ARG A 81 4.26 -3.04 7.53
C ARG A 81 5.49 -2.63 6.75
N PHE A 82 5.51 -2.84 5.43
CA PHE A 82 6.66 -2.57 4.58
C PHE A 82 6.45 -1.32 3.74
N ASP A 83 7.50 -0.53 3.56
CA ASP A 83 7.44 0.69 2.75
C ASP A 83 7.80 0.41 1.29
N THR A 84 8.65 -0.61 1.06
CA THR A 84 9.05 -1.03 -0.28
C THR A 84 8.88 -2.53 -0.46
N SER A 85 8.81 -2.96 -1.71
CA SER A 85 8.83 -4.37 -2.07
C SER A 85 10.16 -5.04 -1.72
N ASP A 86 11.27 -4.30 -1.79
CA ASP A 86 12.61 -4.83 -1.45
C ASP A 86 12.68 -5.24 0.03
N GLU A 87 12.13 -4.41 0.93
CA GLU A 87 12.03 -4.75 2.35
C GLU A 87 11.19 -6.00 2.59
N TYR A 88 10.08 -6.14 1.86
CA TYR A 88 9.22 -7.32 1.95
C TYR A 88 9.95 -8.59 1.50
N VAL A 89 10.64 -8.54 0.35
CA VAL A 89 11.41 -9.66 -0.17
C VAL A 89 12.50 -10.06 0.81
N ASN A 90 13.33 -9.11 1.27
CA ASN A 90 14.45 -9.40 2.16
C ASN A 90 14.02 -10.08 3.46
N VAL A 91 12.83 -9.74 3.99
CA VAL A 91 12.31 -10.34 5.23
C VAL A 91 11.68 -11.71 5.00
N TYR A 92 11.00 -11.93 3.87
CA TYR A 92 10.25 -13.16 3.62
C TYR A 92 10.97 -14.20 2.77
N GLN A 93 12.06 -13.85 2.09
CA GLN A 93 12.77 -14.76 1.21
C GLN A 93 13.28 -15.99 1.97
N ASP A 94 14.11 -15.80 3.00
CA ASP A 94 14.64 -16.90 3.82
C ASP A 94 13.54 -17.76 4.44
N LEU A 95 12.45 -17.12 4.89
CA LEU A 95 11.31 -17.81 5.48
C LEU A 95 10.62 -18.69 4.43
N TYR A 96 10.43 -18.16 3.22
CA TYR A 96 9.77 -18.86 2.13
C TYR A 96 10.59 -20.05 1.64
N GLU A 97 11.89 -19.85 1.45
CA GLU A 97 12.83 -20.89 1.00
C GLU A 97 12.88 -22.06 1.99
N ARG A 98 12.83 -21.79 3.30
CA ARG A 98 12.79 -22.84 4.35
C ARG A 98 11.43 -23.52 4.46
N ALA A 99 10.34 -22.78 4.27
CA ALA A 99 8.99 -23.30 4.45
C ALA A 99 8.51 -24.16 3.27
N TYR A 100 9.01 -23.94 2.05
CA TYR A 100 8.52 -24.59 0.83
C TYR A 100 9.63 -25.20 -0.06
N PRO A 101 10.47 -26.10 0.48
CA PRO A 101 11.56 -26.72 -0.29
C PRO A 101 11.05 -27.62 -1.42
N ASP A 102 9.85 -28.18 -1.28
CA ASP A 102 9.17 -29.04 -2.24
C ASP A 102 8.65 -28.29 -3.47
N LYS A 103 8.44 -26.97 -3.36
CA LYS A 103 7.87 -26.14 -4.44
C LYS A 103 8.92 -25.52 -5.36
N LYS A 104 10.22 -25.82 -5.16
CA LYS A 104 11.35 -25.21 -5.90
C LYS A 104 11.14 -25.19 -7.40
N TYR A 105 10.90 -26.35 -8.00
CA TYR A 105 10.73 -26.48 -9.45
C TYR A 105 9.55 -25.64 -9.97
N ASN A 106 8.40 -25.68 -9.29
CA ASN A 106 7.20 -24.93 -9.71
C ASN A 106 7.42 -23.41 -9.64
N ILE A 107 8.12 -22.93 -8.61
CA ILE A 107 8.45 -21.52 -8.44
C ILE A 107 9.41 -21.06 -9.53
N VAL A 108 10.45 -21.86 -9.82
CA VAL A 108 11.39 -21.59 -10.90
C VAL A 108 10.66 -21.53 -12.23
N GLN A 109 9.87 -22.54 -12.57
CA GLN A 109 9.13 -22.61 -13.83
C GLN A 109 8.22 -21.40 -14.05
N SER A 110 7.59 -20.89 -12.99
CA SER A 110 6.62 -19.78 -13.09
C SER A 110 7.24 -18.39 -12.99
N ASN A 111 8.52 -18.28 -12.58
CA ASN A 111 9.18 -17.00 -12.30
C ASN A 111 10.61 -16.88 -12.83
N ILE A 112 10.98 -17.72 -13.78
CA ILE A 112 12.23 -17.56 -14.52
C ILE A 112 12.21 -16.28 -15.35
N ALA A 113 13.37 -15.64 -15.53
CA ALA A 113 13.49 -14.55 -16.48
C ALA A 113 13.68 -15.09 -17.90
N ASP A 114 13.25 -14.31 -18.88
CA ASP A 114 13.49 -14.58 -20.30
C ASP A 114 14.99 -14.80 -20.59
N SER A 115 15.88 -14.04 -19.91
CA SER A 115 17.33 -14.20 -20.05
C SER A 115 17.89 -15.52 -19.50
N GLN A 116 17.06 -16.35 -18.85
CA GLN A 116 17.42 -17.63 -18.24
C GLN A 116 16.69 -18.80 -18.91
N GLU A 117 16.04 -18.59 -20.05
CA GLU A 117 15.25 -19.61 -20.77
C GLU A 117 16.08 -20.86 -21.13
N ASP A 118 17.34 -20.68 -21.57
CA ASP A 118 18.25 -21.79 -21.84
C ASP A 118 18.51 -22.66 -20.61
N THR A 119 18.61 -22.03 -19.44
CA THR A 119 18.76 -22.75 -18.17
C THR A 119 17.49 -23.53 -17.84
N MET A 120 16.31 -22.96 -18.11
CA MET A 120 15.03 -23.64 -17.94
C MET A 120 14.91 -24.87 -18.85
N ASN A 121 15.30 -24.73 -20.12
CA ASN A 121 15.27 -25.81 -21.09
C ASN A 121 16.19 -26.96 -20.65
N LYS A 122 17.37 -26.63 -20.11
CA LYS A 122 18.29 -27.62 -19.52
C LYS A 122 17.69 -28.31 -18.30
N ILE A 123 17.04 -27.58 -17.39
CA ILE A 123 16.35 -28.14 -16.22
C ILE A 123 15.21 -29.07 -16.64
N HIS A 124 14.41 -28.68 -17.64
CA HIS A 124 13.35 -29.53 -18.19
C HIS A 124 13.90 -30.80 -18.82
N HIS A 125 15.00 -30.69 -19.58
CA HIS A 125 15.67 -31.85 -20.17
C HIS A 125 16.15 -32.83 -19.09
N LEU A 126 16.86 -32.35 -18.08
CA LEU A 126 17.36 -33.18 -16.97
C LEU A 126 16.20 -33.84 -16.19
N ASN A 127 15.10 -33.11 -15.93
CA ASN A 127 13.91 -33.67 -15.28
C ASN A 127 13.27 -34.79 -16.12
N ASN A 128 13.22 -34.64 -17.45
CA ASN A 128 12.71 -35.66 -18.34
C ASN A 128 13.62 -36.90 -18.38
N VAL A 129 14.94 -36.70 -18.40
CA VAL A 129 15.93 -37.79 -18.33
C VAL A 129 15.77 -38.59 -17.02
N LEU A 130 15.62 -37.91 -15.89
CA LEU A 130 15.40 -38.54 -14.58
C LEU A 130 14.08 -39.33 -14.47
N LYS A 131 13.05 -38.96 -15.24
CA LYS A 131 11.72 -39.59 -15.21
C LYS A 131 11.55 -40.71 -16.23
N ASN A 132 12.10 -40.55 -17.42
CA ASN A 132 11.73 -41.36 -18.59
C ASN A 132 12.84 -42.29 -19.10
N VAL A 133 14.07 -42.16 -18.59
CA VAL A 133 15.21 -42.97 -19.04
C VAL A 133 15.63 -43.94 -17.93
N SER A 134 15.79 -45.21 -18.29
CA SER A 134 16.40 -46.21 -17.40
C SER A 134 17.91 -45.94 -17.31
N LEU A 135 18.31 -45.20 -16.28
CA LEU A 135 19.70 -44.85 -16.01
C LEU A 135 20.33 -45.86 -15.05
N GLY A 136 21.64 -46.06 -15.18
CA GLY A 136 22.42 -46.71 -14.12
C GLY A 136 22.39 -45.91 -12.81
N VAL A 137 22.68 -46.55 -11.68
CA VAL A 137 22.64 -45.90 -10.35
C VAL A 137 23.56 -44.68 -10.27
N GLU A 138 24.78 -44.79 -10.81
CA GLU A 138 25.75 -43.68 -10.82
C GLU A 138 25.37 -42.57 -11.80
N GLU A 139 24.92 -42.90 -13.01
CA GLU A 139 24.47 -41.89 -13.99
C GLU A 139 23.28 -41.10 -13.45
N ARG A 140 22.32 -41.77 -12.83
CA ARG A 140 21.17 -41.11 -12.20
C ARG A 140 21.62 -40.14 -11.12
N LYS A 141 22.63 -40.49 -10.33
CA LYS A 141 23.16 -39.64 -9.27
C LYS A 141 23.84 -38.39 -9.84
N ILE A 142 24.62 -38.53 -10.92
CA ILE A 142 25.26 -37.40 -11.61
C ILE A 142 24.21 -36.44 -12.17
N VAL A 143 23.21 -36.96 -12.89
CA VAL A 143 22.13 -36.15 -13.47
C VAL A 143 21.30 -35.46 -12.36
N GLN A 144 21.04 -36.16 -11.25
CA GLN A 144 20.33 -35.58 -10.11
C GLN A 144 21.12 -34.43 -9.48
N MET A 145 22.43 -34.59 -9.29
CA MET A 145 23.28 -33.53 -8.75
C MET A 145 23.29 -32.30 -9.67
N GLU A 146 23.48 -32.49 -10.98
CA GLU A 146 23.46 -31.37 -11.93
C GLU A 146 22.10 -30.66 -11.96
N TYR A 147 21.00 -31.41 -11.89
CA TYR A 147 19.64 -30.86 -11.79
C TYR A 147 19.45 -30.03 -10.51
N ASP A 148 19.88 -30.56 -9.36
CA ASP A 148 19.75 -29.88 -8.08
C ASP A 148 20.63 -28.62 -8.01
N ASP A 149 21.84 -28.66 -8.56
CA ASP A 149 22.75 -27.52 -8.63
C ASP A 149 22.16 -26.38 -9.47
N LEU A 150 21.64 -26.69 -10.67
CA LEU A 150 21.00 -25.69 -11.53
C LEU A 150 19.76 -25.08 -10.87
N LEU A 151 18.94 -25.91 -10.22
CA LEU A 151 17.79 -25.43 -9.47
C LEU A 151 18.19 -24.50 -8.32
N ASN A 152 19.16 -24.91 -7.50
CA ASN A 152 19.60 -24.13 -6.35
C ASN A 152 20.27 -22.81 -6.78
N MET A 153 20.93 -22.77 -7.93
CA MET A 153 21.55 -21.57 -8.48
C MET A 153 20.51 -20.49 -8.81
N ILE A 154 19.36 -20.85 -9.40
CA ILE A 154 18.37 -19.89 -9.89
C ILE A 154 17.17 -19.69 -8.95
N TYR A 155 16.95 -20.63 -8.03
CA TYR A 155 15.79 -20.62 -7.13
C TYR A 155 15.67 -19.33 -6.30
N PRO A 156 16.73 -18.80 -5.66
CA PRO A 156 16.62 -17.56 -4.87
C PRO A 156 16.11 -16.37 -5.70
N GLY A 157 16.63 -16.19 -6.92
CA GLY A 157 16.17 -15.15 -7.83
C GLY A 157 14.72 -15.33 -8.27
N CYS A 158 14.27 -16.56 -8.47
CA CYS A 158 12.87 -16.86 -8.79
C CYS A 158 11.93 -16.61 -7.61
N VAL A 159 12.34 -16.95 -6.38
CA VAL A 159 11.59 -16.64 -5.15
C VAL A 159 11.47 -15.15 -4.96
N GLN A 160 12.55 -14.40 -5.15
CA GLN A 160 12.54 -12.95 -5.11
C GLN A 160 11.52 -12.37 -6.09
N ARG A 161 11.53 -12.78 -7.37
CA ARG A 161 10.54 -12.35 -8.37
C ARG A 161 9.11 -12.73 -7.98
N PHE A 162 8.89 -13.92 -7.44
CA PHE A 162 7.59 -14.36 -6.95
C PHE A 162 7.08 -13.44 -5.84
N LEU A 163 7.92 -13.15 -4.85
CA LEU A 163 7.57 -12.27 -3.71
C LEU A 163 7.33 -10.82 -4.15
N PHE A 164 8.08 -10.30 -5.13
CA PHE A 164 7.80 -9.01 -5.75
C PHE A 164 6.39 -8.97 -6.36
N LYS A 165 6.05 -9.96 -7.20
CA LYS A 165 4.71 -10.05 -7.82
C LYS A 165 3.61 -10.18 -6.77
N ASP A 166 3.82 -11.00 -5.74
CA ASP A 166 2.88 -11.14 -4.62
C ASP A 166 2.63 -9.80 -3.91
N PHE A 167 3.69 -9.04 -3.64
CA PHE A 167 3.58 -7.72 -3.03
C PHE A 167 2.82 -6.73 -3.91
N GLU A 168 3.06 -6.71 -5.23
CA GLU A 168 2.31 -5.86 -6.16
C GLU A 168 0.82 -6.24 -6.27
N ILE A 169 0.51 -7.53 -6.23
CA ILE A 169 -0.89 -7.99 -6.22
C ILE A 169 -1.57 -7.54 -4.94
N LYS A 170 -0.88 -7.70 -3.79
CA LYS A 170 -1.38 -7.23 -2.49
C LYS A 170 -1.55 -5.72 -2.47
N SER A 171 -0.64 -4.94 -3.06
CA SER A 171 -0.75 -3.47 -3.10
C SER A 171 -1.98 -2.96 -3.84
N LYS A 172 -2.58 -3.79 -4.71
CA LYS A 172 -3.80 -3.47 -5.48
C LYS A 172 -5.05 -4.21 -5.00
N LYS A 173 -4.97 -4.95 -3.90
CA LYS A 173 -6.12 -5.67 -3.31
C LYS A 173 -7.20 -4.69 -2.85
N ASN A 174 -8.47 -5.12 -2.74
CA ASN A 174 -9.56 -4.29 -2.22
C ASN A 174 -9.75 -2.96 -2.98
N LYS A 175 -9.77 -3.01 -4.33
CA LYS A 175 -9.80 -1.83 -5.21
C LYS A 175 -10.87 -0.79 -4.84
N ALA A 176 -12.08 -1.21 -4.47
CA ALA A 176 -13.14 -0.28 -4.10
C ALA A 176 -12.79 0.54 -2.86
N ALA A 177 -12.30 -0.11 -1.80
CA ALA A 177 -11.87 0.58 -0.58
C ALA A 177 -10.62 1.45 -0.81
N LEU A 178 -9.71 1.00 -1.68
CA LEU A 178 -8.55 1.78 -2.10
C LEU A 178 -8.97 3.11 -2.74
N TRP A 179 -9.85 3.04 -3.75
CA TRP A 179 -10.36 4.23 -4.43
C TRP A 179 -11.17 5.12 -3.50
N LEU A 180 -11.98 4.54 -2.62
CA LEU A 180 -12.76 5.31 -1.66
C LEU A 180 -11.85 6.05 -0.67
N SER A 181 -10.84 5.37 -0.11
CA SER A 181 -9.84 5.99 0.77
C SER A 181 -9.12 7.13 0.06
N ALA A 182 -8.66 6.91 -1.18
CA ALA A 182 -8.04 7.94 -1.99
C ALA A 182 -9.00 9.12 -2.26
N ALA A 183 -10.26 8.87 -2.61
CA ALA A 183 -11.25 9.90 -2.86
C ALA A 183 -11.50 10.79 -1.63
N PHE A 184 -11.57 10.20 -0.43
CA PHE A 184 -11.67 10.95 0.81
C PHE A 184 -10.41 11.80 1.07
N TYR A 185 -9.21 11.25 0.85
CA TYR A 185 -7.97 12.01 0.95
C TYR A 185 -7.90 13.19 -0.03
N PHE A 186 -8.21 12.97 -1.31
CA PHE A 186 -8.21 14.04 -2.30
C PHE A 186 -9.34 15.04 -2.05
N GLY A 187 -10.53 14.58 -1.65
CA GLY A 187 -11.66 15.44 -1.31
C GLY A 187 -11.34 16.38 -0.15
N GLY A 188 -10.80 15.85 0.95
CA GLY A 188 -10.34 16.67 2.08
C GLY A 188 -9.27 17.68 1.66
N THR A 189 -8.32 17.27 0.82
CA THR A 189 -7.25 18.15 0.32
C THR A 189 -7.80 19.25 -0.58
N ALA A 190 -8.73 18.94 -1.48
CA ALA A 190 -9.36 19.92 -2.35
C ALA A 190 -10.12 20.99 -1.55
N ILE A 191 -10.81 20.60 -0.47
CA ILE A 191 -11.48 21.54 0.44
C ILE A 191 -10.46 22.47 1.09
N LEU A 192 -9.36 21.93 1.63
CA LEU A 192 -8.31 22.75 2.25
C LEU A 192 -7.64 23.69 1.25
N LEU A 193 -7.30 23.21 0.05
CA LEU A 193 -6.72 24.03 -1.00
C LEU A 193 -7.66 25.17 -1.41
N LYS A 194 -8.97 24.90 -1.53
CA LYS A 194 -9.97 25.93 -1.79
C LYS A 194 -10.00 26.98 -0.68
N LEU A 195 -9.95 26.56 0.58
CA LEU A 195 -9.90 27.50 1.73
C LEU A 195 -8.63 28.34 1.73
N ILE A 196 -7.48 27.73 1.46
CA ILE A 196 -6.19 28.43 1.38
C ILE A 196 -6.23 29.45 0.24
N PHE A 197 -6.73 29.04 -0.93
CA PHE A 197 -6.86 29.92 -2.09
C PHE A 197 -7.80 31.10 -1.80
N CYS A 198 -9.00 30.84 -1.28
CA CYS A 198 -9.93 31.91 -0.89
C CYS A 198 -9.31 32.87 0.13
N ARG A 199 -8.58 32.34 1.13
CA ARG A 199 -7.87 33.18 2.10
C ARG A 199 -6.76 34.01 1.45
N ALA A 200 -5.98 33.42 0.55
CA ALA A 200 -4.90 34.11 -0.15
C ALA A 200 -5.45 35.26 -1.02
N VAL A 201 -6.51 35.02 -1.79
CA VAL A 201 -7.18 36.05 -2.59
C VAL A 201 -7.72 37.17 -1.68
N LEU A 202 -8.37 36.84 -0.57
CA LEU A 202 -8.93 37.83 0.36
C LEU A 202 -7.87 38.65 1.11
N VAL A 203 -6.69 38.09 1.40
CA VAL A 203 -5.64 38.76 2.18
C VAL A 203 -4.69 39.57 1.28
N PHE A 204 -4.45 39.10 0.05
CA PHE A 204 -3.45 39.70 -0.84
C PHE A 204 -4.05 40.57 -1.96
N GLU A 205 -5.38 40.77 -1.99
CA GLU A 205 -6.10 41.60 -3.00
C GLU A 205 -5.56 41.41 -4.44
N ILE A 206 -5.41 40.15 -4.88
CA ILE A 206 -5.12 39.82 -6.29
C ILE A 206 -6.45 39.75 -7.08
#